data_AF-A0A382MCQ5-F1
#
_entry.id   AF-A0A382MCQ5-F1
#
_cell.length_a   1.000
_cell.length_b   1.000
_cell.length_c   1.000
_cell.angle_alpha   90.00
_cell.angle_beta   90.00
_cell.angle_gamma   90.00
#
_symmetry.space_group_name_H-M   'P 1'
#
loop_
_entity.id
_entity.type
_entity.pdbx_description
1 polymer ?
#
loop_
_entity_poly.entity_id
_entity_poly.type
_entity_poly.pdbx_seq_one_letter_code
_entity_poly.pdbx_strand_id
1 'polypeptide(L)'
;MQIKMKKVKIVTRRRGQTMESWVDVPDTSVEGWGDVSSMKYVGQRHTRIDAVEKVTGSAKYTYDMKFPGMLYGKILRSAYPRARVTRIDATKAMALPGVKVVILPDDEGASDLLRRECRYAGQEVAAVAATTPEIAEDALRLIEVEYTELPFVVHADKAMENGAAQVQDDRPNAGEPRVNEQGDVNAGFVESDVKVDADYKTEVHTHVSLETHGSIAHW
;
A
#
# COMPACT_ATOMS: atom_id res chain seq x y z
N MET A 1 23.20 -36.18 -25.72
CA MET A 1 22.32 -35.56 -26.74
C MET A 1 22.73 -34.11 -26.87
N GLN A 2 23.36 -33.71 -27.98
CA GLN A 2 23.82 -32.32 -28.19
C GLN A 2 22.62 -31.43 -28.49
N ILE A 3 22.40 -30.40 -27.66
CA ILE A 3 21.36 -29.40 -27.89
C ILE A 3 21.83 -28.50 -29.04
N LYS A 4 21.09 -28.48 -30.15
CA LYS A 4 21.37 -27.63 -31.31
C LYS A 4 21.15 -26.17 -30.90
N MET A 5 22.03 -25.26 -31.29
CA MET A 5 21.90 -23.82 -31.05
C MET A 5 21.34 -23.14 -32.30
N LYS A 6 20.49 -22.13 -32.13
CA LYS A 6 20.07 -21.26 -33.23
C LYS A 6 20.39 -19.80 -32.92
N LYS A 7 20.79 -19.06 -33.96
CA LYS A 7 20.92 -17.61 -33.90
C LYS A 7 19.57 -16.97 -34.15
N VAL A 8 19.00 -16.36 -33.13
CA VAL A 8 17.76 -15.57 -33.27
C VAL A 8 18.15 -14.10 -33.31
N LYS A 9 17.62 -13.39 -34.32
CA LYS A 9 17.70 -11.93 -34.39
C LYS A 9 16.67 -11.35 -33.44
N ILE A 10 17.13 -10.76 -32.34
CA ILE A 10 16.25 -10.05 -31.43
C ILE A 10 16.27 -8.58 -31.85
N VAL A 11 15.13 -8.13 -32.35
CA VAL A 11 14.90 -6.73 -32.68
C VAL A 11 14.23 -6.09 -31.47
N THR A 12 15.03 -5.51 -30.59
CA THR A 12 14.49 -4.79 -29.44
C THR A 12 14.27 -3.34 -29.87
N ARG A 13 13.00 -2.92 -29.91
CA ARG A 13 12.65 -1.50 -29.98
C ARG A 13 12.49 -0.98 -28.57
N ARG A 14 13.48 -0.21 -28.12
CA ARG A 14 13.44 0.47 -26.84
C ARG A 14 13.69 1.96 -27.09
N ARG A 15 12.69 2.79 -26.77
CA ARG A 15 12.76 4.25 -26.87
C ARG A 15 13.19 4.75 -28.26
N GLY A 16 12.49 4.32 -29.31
CA GLY A 16 12.68 4.81 -30.68
C GLY A 16 13.91 4.26 -31.43
N GLN A 17 14.93 3.74 -30.73
CA GLN A 17 16.07 3.08 -31.36
C GLN A 17 15.80 1.58 -31.57
N THR A 18 16.15 1.10 -32.77
CA THR A 18 16.10 -0.32 -33.10
C THR A 18 17.50 -0.90 -32.92
N MET A 19 17.69 -1.71 -31.88
CA MET A 19 18.92 -2.47 -31.68
C MET A 19 18.71 -3.88 -32.20
N GLU A 20 19.63 -4.33 -33.05
CA GLU A 20 19.69 -5.69 -33.55
C GLU A 20 20.80 -6.43 -32.81
N SER A 21 20.45 -7.44 -32.01
CA SER A 21 21.42 -8.35 -31.43
C SER A 21 21.15 -9.78 -31.87
N TRP A 22 22.23 -10.53 -32.08
CA TRP A 22 22.18 -11.95 -32.37
C TRP A 22 22.54 -12.69 -31.09
N VAL A 23 21.61 -13.47 -30.57
CA VAL A 23 21.84 -14.31 -29.40
C VAL A 23 21.79 -15.76 -29.83
N ASP A 24 22.82 -16.52 -29.43
CA ASP A 24 22.81 -17.98 -29.53
C ASP A 24 21.89 -18.51 -28.43
N VAL A 25 20.65 -18.79 -28.80
CA VAL A 25 19.69 -19.46 -27.92
C VAL A 25 19.74 -20.94 -28.22
N PRO A 26 19.63 -21.81 -27.19
CA PRO A 26 19.31 -23.20 -27.43
C PRO A 26 18.13 -23.26 -28.41
N ASP A 27 18.18 -24.14 -29.40
CA ASP A 27 17.07 -24.42 -30.30
C ASP A 27 15.97 -25.21 -29.57
N THR A 28 15.68 -24.76 -28.35
CA THR A 28 14.50 -25.00 -27.56
C THR A 28 13.54 -23.86 -27.89
N SER A 29 13.19 -23.67 -29.17
CA SER A 29 11.88 -23.02 -29.41
C SER A 29 10.88 -23.91 -28.71
N VAL A 30 10.45 -23.49 -27.54
CA VAL A 30 9.16 -23.90 -27.03
C VAL A 30 8.21 -23.49 -28.14
N GLU A 31 7.58 -24.47 -28.78
CA GLU A 31 6.46 -24.16 -29.65
C GLU A 31 5.55 -23.22 -28.87
N GLY A 32 5.24 -22.07 -29.46
CA GLY A 32 4.23 -21.21 -28.88
C GLY A 32 2.99 -22.05 -28.64
N TRP A 33 2.19 -21.67 -27.64
CA TRP A 33 0.98 -22.37 -27.23
C TRP A 33 0.09 -22.75 -28.44
N GLY A 34 0.18 -22.03 -29.57
CA GLY A 34 -0.56 -22.33 -30.80
C GLY A 34 -1.87 -21.58 -30.76
N ASP A 35 -2.89 -22.08 -31.46
CA ASP A 35 -4.21 -21.46 -31.39
C ASP A 35 -4.84 -21.71 -30.01
N VAL A 36 -4.92 -20.65 -29.20
CA VAL A 36 -5.53 -20.67 -27.86
C VAL A 36 -6.98 -21.16 -27.90
N SER A 37 -7.68 -20.97 -29.02
CA SER A 37 -9.06 -21.43 -29.20
C SER A 37 -9.17 -22.97 -29.21
N SER A 38 -8.10 -23.66 -29.62
CA SER A 38 -8.01 -25.13 -29.65
C SER A 38 -7.62 -25.74 -28.29
N MET A 39 -7.25 -24.92 -27.31
CA MET A 39 -6.83 -25.38 -26.01
C MET A 39 -7.99 -25.79 -25.12
N LYS A 40 -7.76 -26.80 -24.30
CA LYS A 40 -8.78 -27.29 -23.36
C LYS A 40 -9.10 -26.30 -22.23
N TYR A 41 -8.12 -25.51 -21.78
CA TYR A 41 -8.25 -24.68 -20.56
C TYR A 41 -7.82 -23.22 -20.73
N VAL A 42 -6.68 -22.97 -21.37
CA VAL A 42 -6.12 -21.62 -21.50
C VAL A 42 -6.96 -20.82 -22.50
N GLY A 43 -7.37 -19.61 -22.12
CA GLY A 43 -8.20 -18.71 -22.94
C GLY A 43 -9.66 -19.14 -23.12
N GLN A 44 -10.06 -20.26 -22.52
CA GLN A 44 -11.43 -20.77 -22.56
C GLN A 44 -12.25 -20.22 -21.39
N ARG A 45 -13.56 -20.06 -21.61
CA ARG A 45 -14.49 -19.65 -20.55
C ARG A 45 -14.73 -20.83 -19.61
N HIS A 46 -14.39 -20.66 -18.34
CA HIS A 46 -14.67 -21.64 -17.28
C HIS A 46 -15.39 -20.99 -16.10
N THR A 47 -16.18 -21.80 -15.40
CA THR A 47 -16.69 -21.42 -14.08
C THR A 47 -15.52 -21.34 -13.11
N ARG A 48 -15.42 -20.23 -12.36
CA ARG A 48 -14.38 -20.10 -11.33
C ARG A 48 -14.61 -21.13 -10.23
N ILE A 49 -13.53 -21.70 -9.70
CA ILE A 49 -13.59 -22.69 -8.62
C ILE A 49 -14.30 -22.15 -7.36
N ASP A 50 -14.16 -20.86 -7.08
CA ASP A 50 -14.76 -20.16 -5.95
C ASP A 50 -16.14 -19.53 -6.26
N ALA A 51 -16.69 -19.77 -7.46
CA ALA A 51 -17.93 -19.12 -7.88
C ALA A 51 -19.12 -19.53 -7.04
N VAL A 52 -19.29 -20.84 -6.79
CA VAL A 52 -20.46 -21.38 -6.07
C VAL A 52 -20.54 -20.75 -4.68
N GLU A 53 -19.44 -20.73 -3.93
CA GLU A 53 -19.43 -20.19 -2.57
C GLU A 53 -19.77 -18.69 -2.53
N LYS A 54 -19.31 -17.92 -3.51
CA LYS A 54 -19.57 -16.48 -3.58
C LYS A 54 -21.01 -16.15 -3.96
N VAL A 55 -21.60 -16.89 -4.91
CA VAL A 55 -22.97 -16.61 -5.38
C VAL A 55 -24.05 -17.16 -4.45
N THR A 56 -23.73 -18.16 -3.63
CA THR A 56 -24.66 -18.70 -2.60
C THR A 56 -24.55 -17.96 -1.26
N GLY A 57 -23.53 -17.13 -1.07
CA GLY A 57 -23.21 -16.49 0.21
C GLY A 57 -22.59 -17.45 1.24
N SER A 58 -22.10 -18.62 0.81
CA SER A 58 -21.42 -19.56 1.71
C SER A 58 -19.93 -19.26 1.90
N ALA A 59 -19.33 -18.45 1.01
CA ALA A 59 -17.96 -17.96 1.16
C ALA A 59 -17.83 -17.18 2.49
N LYS A 60 -16.77 -17.48 3.24
CA LYS A 60 -16.47 -16.81 4.51
C LYS A 60 -15.34 -15.82 4.34
N TYR A 61 -15.64 -14.58 4.70
CA TYR A 61 -14.72 -13.46 4.74
C TYR A 61 -14.30 -13.18 6.18
N THR A 62 -13.35 -12.26 6.37
CA THR A 62 -12.76 -12.04 7.69
C THR A 62 -13.80 -11.63 8.73
N TYR A 63 -14.77 -10.81 8.32
CA TYR A 63 -15.87 -10.35 9.18
C TYR A 63 -16.91 -11.44 9.51
N ASP A 64 -16.95 -12.54 8.75
CA ASP A 64 -17.88 -13.65 9.01
C ASP A 64 -17.35 -14.62 10.05
N MET A 65 -16.04 -14.59 10.32
CA MET A 65 -15.37 -15.52 11.21
C MET A 65 -15.62 -15.12 12.67
N LYS A 66 -16.02 -16.10 13.50
CA LYS A 66 -16.25 -15.92 14.94
C LYS A 66 -15.62 -17.08 15.70
N PHE A 67 -14.92 -16.76 16.77
CA PHE A 67 -14.25 -17.73 17.64
C PHE A 67 -14.77 -17.62 19.08
N PRO A 68 -14.81 -18.73 19.85
CA PRO A 68 -15.08 -18.66 21.28
C PRO A 68 -14.08 -17.75 21.99
N GLY A 69 -14.57 -16.79 22.78
CA GLY A 69 -13.71 -15.85 23.50
C GLY A 69 -13.04 -14.76 22.64
N MET A 70 -13.42 -14.62 21.36
CA MET A 70 -12.88 -13.61 20.47
C MET A 70 -13.02 -12.19 21.04
N LEU A 71 -11.93 -11.43 20.99
CA LEU A 71 -11.91 -9.99 21.30
C LEU A 71 -11.91 -9.18 20.00
N TYR A 72 -12.47 -7.98 20.07
CA TYR A 72 -12.56 -7.05 18.96
C TYR A 72 -11.55 -5.93 19.17
N GLY A 73 -10.62 -5.82 18.22
CA GLY A 73 -9.60 -4.77 18.21
C GLY A 73 -10.10 -3.49 17.55
N LYS A 74 -9.84 -2.35 18.18
CA LYS A 74 -10.08 -1.01 17.64
C LYS A 74 -8.87 -0.11 17.88
N ILE A 75 -8.58 0.77 16.95
CA ILE A 75 -7.40 1.64 16.99
C ILE A 75 -7.85 3.10 17.07
N LEU A 76 -7.37 3.81 18.10
CA LEU A 76 -7.48 5.26 18.15
C LEU A 76 -6.51 5.85 17.14
N ARG A 77 -7.01 6.71 16.27
CA ARG A 77 -6.25 7.33 15.19
C ARG A 77 -6.20 8.84 15.36
N SER A 78 -5.07 9.45 15.00
CA SER A 78 -4.89 10.89 15.03
C SER A 78 -5.82 11.61 14.06
N ALA A 79 -6.42 12.71 14.49
CA ALA A 79 -7.21 13.60 13.62
C ALA A 79 -6.34 14.63 12.88
N TYR A 80 -5.05 14.74 13.24
CA TYR A 80 -4.18 15.82 12.79
C TYR A 80 -3.25 15.40 11.65
N PRO A 81 -3.02 16.25 10.64
CA PRO A 81 -2.05 15.99 9.57
C PRO A 81 -0.63 15.81 10.10
N ARG A 82 -0.23 16.58 11.11
CA ARG A 82 1.00 16.35 11.87
C ARG A 82 0.84 16.90 13.28
N ALA A 83 1.14 16.09 14.28
CA ALA A 83 1.04 16.49 15.68
C ALA A 83 1.89 15.62 16.58
N ARG A 84 2.25 16.15 17.74
CA ARG A 84 2.87 15.38 18.83
C ARG A 84 1.87 15.20 19.95
N VAL A 85 1.67 13.96 20.37
CA VAL A 85 0.90 13.58 21.53
C VAL A 85 1.68 13.91 22.80
N THR A 86 1.21 14.91 23.54
CA THR A 86 1.81 15.34 24.80
C THR A 86 1.32 14.47 25.96
N ARG A 87 0.04 14.11 25.97
CA ARG A 87 -0.59 13.29 27.01
C ARG A 87 -1.58 12.30 26.41
N ILE A 88 -1.63 11.10 26.98
CA ILE A 88 -2.69 10.12 26.75
C ILE A 88 -3.21 9.69 28.10
N ASP A 89 -4.52 9.80 28.31
CA ASP A 89 -5.22 9.28 29.49
C ASP A 89 -6.24 8.25 29.04
N ALA A 90 -5.95 6.98 29.33
CA ALA A 90 -6.80 5.84 29.02
C ALA A 90 -7.51 5.27 30.25
N THR A 91 -7.46 5.96 31.40
CA THR A 91 -7.97 5.43 32.68
C THR A 91 -9.45 5.06 32.61
N LYS A 92 -10.27 5.92 32.00
CA LYS A 92 -11.71 5.67 31.79
C LYS A 92 -11.96 4.49 30.84
N ALA A 93 -11.18 4.39 29.77
CA ALA A 93 -11.29 3.29 28.81
C ALA A 93 -10.93 1.95 29.45
N MET A 94 -9.84 1.89 30.23
CA MET A 94 -9.42 0.69 30.94
C MET A 94 -10.44 0.24 32.01
N ALA A 95 -11.16 1.19 32.62
CA ALA A 95 -12.18 0.89 33.61
C ALA A 95 -13.53 0.43 33.01
N LEU A 96 -13.72 0.55 31.69
CA LEU A 96 -14.98 0.22 31.03
C LEU A 96 -15.22 -1.31 31.05
N PRO A 97 -16.35 -1.80 31.59
CA PRO A 97 -16.65 -3.23 31.61
C PRO A 97 -16.64 -3.85 30.21
N GLY A 98 -15.88 -4.94 30.06
CA GLY A 98 -15.72 -5.66 28.78
C GLY A 98 -14.46 -5.28 28.01
N VAL A 99 -13.80 -4.16 28.34
CA VAL A 99 -12.44 -3.90 27.88
C VAL A 99 -11.48 -4.87 28.55
N LYS A 100 -10.58 -5.47 27.74
CA LYS A 100 -9.58 -6.44 28.22
C LYS A 100 -8.19 -5.85 28.25
N VAL A 101 -7.88 -4.98 27.31
CA VAL A 101 -6.60 -4.26 27.27
C VAL A 101 -6.75 -2.97 26.49
N VAL A 102 -6.03 -1.94 26.94
CA VAL A 102 -5.71 -0.74 26.16
C VAL A 102 -4.19 -0.71 26.06
N ILE A 103 -3.66 -0.59 24.83
CA ILE A 103 -2.22 -0.53 24.54
C ILE A 103 -1.90 0.89 24.11
N LEU A 104 -0.94 1.49 24.78
CA LEU A 104 -0.39 2.81 24.52
C LEU A 104 0.98 2.71 23.84
N PRO A 105 1.48 3.79 23.19
CA PRO A 105 2.76 3.77 22.49
C PRO A 105 3.96 3.40 23.37
N ASP A 106 3.91 3.71 24.66
CA ASP A 106 5.04 3.52 25.58
C ASP A 106 4.94 2.22 26.39
N ASP A 107 3.91 1.41 26.16
CA ASP A 107 3.74 0.13 26.87
C ASP A 107 4.79 -0.89 26.41
N GLU A 108 5.24 -1.74 27.32
CA GLU A 108 6.16 -2.83 26.99
C GLU A 108 5.54 -3.79 25.97
N GLY A 109 6.24 -4.03 24.86
CA GLY A 109 5.75 -4.86 23.77
C GLY A 109 4.74 -4.19 22.84
N ALA A 110 4.49 -2.89 23.00
CA ALA A 110 3.72 -2.11 22.04
C ALA A 110 4.37 -2.13 20.65
N SER A 111 3.54 -2.07 19.61
CA SER A 111 4.02 -1.98 18.23
C SER A 111 4.62 -0.61 17.95
N ASP A 112 5.74 -0.56 17.22
CA ASP A 112 6.35 0.68 16.69
C ASP A 112 5.41 1.50 15.77
N LEU A 113 4.25 0.94 15.41
CA LEU A 113 3.17 1.62 14.68
C LEU A 113 2.39 2.59 15.58
N LEU A 114 2.25 2.30 16.88
CA LEU A 114 1.64 3.22 17.84
C LEU A 114 2.65 4.33 18.13
N ARG A 115 2.34 5.57 17.74
CA ARG A 115 3.31 6.67 17.84
C ARG A 115 2.75 7.87 18.56
N ARG A 116 3.60 8.49 19.37
CA ARG A 116 3.35 9.84 19.91
C ARG A 116 3.49 10.92 18.86
N GLU A 117 4.38 10.76 17.88
CA GLU A 117 4.47 11.70 16.76
C GLU A 117 3.69 11.19 15.55
N CYS A 118 2.60 11.89 15.27
CA CYS A 118 1.73 11.66 14.13
C CYS A 118 2.19 12.51 12.95
N ARG A 119 2.27 11.90 11.77
CA ARG A 119 2.76 12.47 10.51
C ARG A 119 1.70 12.52 9.42
N TYR A 120 0.52 11.97 9.69
CA TYR A 120 -0.65 12.05 8.83
C TYR A 120 -1.93 11.82 9.65
N ALA A 121 -3.04 12.37 9.18
CA ALA A 121 -4.35 12.10 9.74
C ALA A 121 -4.71 10.63 9.51
N GLY A 122 -5.13 9.94 10.57
CA GLY A 122 -5.41 8.51 10.57
C GLY A 122 -4.29 7.65 11.17
N GLN A 123 -3.13 8.22 11.51
CA GLN A 123 -2.04 7.42 12.10
C GLN A 123 -2.41 6.88 13.50
N GLU A 124 -1.94 5.68 13.83
CA GLU A 124 -2.27 4.96 15.04
C GLU A 124 -1.65 5.58 16.31
N VAL A 125 -2.48 5.77 17.35
CA VAL A 125 -2.10 6.40 18.62
C VAL A 125 -2.26 5.45 19.81
N ALA A 126 -3.35 4.68 19.84
CA ALA A 126 -3.60 3.68 20.88
C ALA A 126 -4.44 2.54 20.33
N ALA A 127 -4.39 1.37 20.96
CA ALA A 127 -5.21 0.21 20.59
C ALA A 127 -6.06 -0.27 21.76
N VAL A 128 -7.24 -0.79 21.48
CA VAL A 128 -8.16 -1.39 22.46
C VAL A 128 -8.58 -2.77 21.98
N ALA A 129 -8.65 -3.73 22.91
CA ALA A 129 -9.37 -4.97 22.67
C ALA A 129 -10.49 -5.16 23.72
N ALA A 130 -11.70 -5.46 23.24
CA ALA A 130 -12.87 -5.65 24.09
C ALA A 130 -13.73 -6.85 23.67
N THR A 131 -14.68 -7.25 24.51
CA THR A 131 -15.54 -8.43 24.30
C THR A 131 -16.58 -8.26 23.20
N THR A 132 -16.88 -7.03 22.80
CA THR A 132 -17.77 -6.72 21.66
C THR A 132 -17.19 -5.55 20.87
N PRO A 133 -17.51 -5.41 19.57
CA PRO A 133 -17.02 -4.30 18.78
C PRO A 133 -17.57 -2.94 19.25
N GLU A 134 -18.78 -2.91 19.83
CA GLU A 134 -19.39 -1.70 20.39
C GLU A 134 -18.62 -1.19 21.61
N ILE A 135 -18.26 -2.10 22.54
CA ILE A 135 -17.47 -1.73 23.73
C ILE A 135 -16.08 -1.24 23.31
N ALA A 136 -15.46 -1.87 22.31
CA ALA A 136 -14.16 -1.42 21.80
C ALA A 136 -14.25 0.00 21.22
N GLU A 137 -15.35 0.32 20.52
CA GLU A 137 -15.60 1.65 19.98
C GLU A 137 -15.88 2.69 21.08
N ASP A 138 -16.70 2.35 22.08
CA ASP A 138 -16.97 3.22 23.23
C ASP A 138 -15.71 3.51 24.03
N ALA A 139 -14.86 2.51 24.21
CA ALA A 139 -13.57 2.66 24.88
C ALA A 139 -12.67 3.66 24.16
N LEU A 140 -12.64 3.69 22.82
CA LEU A 140 -11.86 4.72 22.09
C LEU A 140 -12.32 6.15 22.42
N ARG A 141 -13.62 6.37 22.61
CA ARG A 141 -14.19 7.68 22.95
C ARG A 141 -13.82 8.14 24.36
N LEU A 142 -13.45 7.20 25.23
CA LEU A 142 -13.04 7.47 26.61
C LEU A 142 -11.54 7.73 26.75
N ILE A 143 -10.74 7.51 25.71
CA ILE A 143 -9.32 7.85 25.72
C ILE A 143 -9.19 9.34 25.41
N GLU A 144 -8.64 10.08 26.37
CA GLU A 144 -8.35 11.50 26.21
C GLU A 144 -6.91 11.66 25.71
N VAL A 145 -6.73 12.41 24.61
CA VAL A 145 -5.42 12.65 24.02
C VAL A 145 -5.21 14.15 23.83
N GLU A 146 -4.09 14.64 24.33
CA GLU A 146 -3.65 16.02 24.12
C GLU A 146 -2.59 16.05 23.03
N TYR A 147 -2.77 16.98 22.08
CA TYR A 147 -1.89 17.15 20.94
C TYR A 147 -1.29 18.55 20.92
N THR A 148 -0.04 18.63 20.47
CA THR A 148 0.55 19.85 19.92
C THR A 148 0.63 19.70 18.42
N GLU A 149 -0.14 20.50 17.69
CA GLU A 149 -0.08 20.54 16.22
C GLU A 149 1.30 21.01 15.76
N LEU A 150 1.78 20.39 14.67
CA LEU A 150 3.08 20.70 14.08
C LEU A 150 2.88 21.17 12.63
N PRO A 151 3.79 22.01 12.09
CA PRO A 151 3.76 22.37 10.68
C PRO A 151 3.79 21.13 9.79
N PHE A 152 2.94 21.11 8.76
CA PHE A 152 2.77 19.98 7.85
C PHE A 152 2.76 20.44 6.39
N VAL A 153 2.96 19.49 5.48
CA VAL A 153 2.84 19.68 4.04
C VAL A 153 2.15 18.46 3.43
N VAL A 154 1.19 18.67 2.52
CA VAL A 154 0.37 17.59 1.92
C VAL A 154 0.46 17.52 0.39
N HIS A 155 1.24 18.42 -0.22
CA HIS A 155 1.49 18.44 -1.65
C HIS A 155 2.97 18.22 -1.93
N ALA A 156 3.28 17.34 -2.87
CA ALA A 156 4.64 16.91 -3.14
C ALA A 156 5.53 18.04 -3.67
N ASP A 157 5.00 18.87 -4.57
CA ASP A 157 5.66 20.08 -5.08
C ASP A 157 6.03 21.04 -3.93
N LYS A 158 5.10 21.29 -3.01
CA LYS A 158 5.34 22.11 -1.82
C LYS A 158 6.33 21.46 -0.85
N ALA A 159 6.33 20.13 -0.73
CA ALA A 159 7.25 19.43 0.14
C ALA A 159 8.72 19.51 -0.35
N MET A 160 8.93 19.77 -1.65
CA MET A 160 10.23 19.94 -2.28
C MET A 160 10.79 21.37 -2.17
N GLU A 161 9.98 22.34 -1.77
CA GLU A 161 10.42 23.74 -1.65
C GLU A 161 11.38 23.92 -0.46
N ASN A 162 12.35 24.83 -0.61
CA ASN A 162 13.26 25.18 0.48
C ASN A 162 12.48 25.77 1.66
N GLY A 163 12.69 25.22 2.86
CA GLY A 163 11.98 25.65 4.07
C GLY A 163 10.58 25.06 4.24
N ALA A 164 10.16 24.13 3.37
CA ALA A 164 8.93 23.37 3.58
C ALA A 164 8.92 22.65 4.93
N ALA A 165 7.73 22.53 5.51
CA ALA A 165 7.53 21.77 6.74
C ALA A 165 8.07 20.33 6.56
N GLN A 166 8.96 19.91 7.45
CA GLN A 166 9.55 18.56 7.39
C GLN A 166 8.56 17.52 7.88
N VAL A 167 8.39 16.43 7.15
CA VAL A 167 7.57 15.28 7.58
C VAL A 167 8.34 14.41 8.58
N GLN A 168 9.67 14.37 8.45
CA GLN A 168 10.57 13.67 9.35
C GLN A 168 11.71 14.60 9.72
N ASP A 169 12.05 14.67 11.01
CA ASP A 169 13.06 15.62 11.49
C ASP A 169 14.50 15.21 11.12
N ASP A 170 14.71 13.93 10.76
CA ASP A 170 16.02 13.33 10.52
C ASP A 170 16.47 13.34 9.05
N ARG A 171 15.60 13.76 8.12
CA ARG A 171 15.88 13.69 6.67
C ARG A 171 15.02 14.67 5.87
N PRO A 172 15.48 15.12 4.68
CA PRO A 172 14.67 15.96 3.80
C PRO A 172 13.43 15.22 3.28
N ASN A 173 12.37 15.98 2.99
CA ASN A 173 11.14 15.48 2.37
C ASN A 173 11.37 14.83 0.99
N ALA A 174 12.37 15.31 0.24
CA ALA A 174 12.72 14.80 -1.07
C ALA A 174 14.18 14.33 -1.09
N GLY A 175 14.41 13.14 -1.66
CA GLY A 175 15.75 12.64 -1.94
C GLY A 175 16.19 12.97 -3.36
N GLU A 176 17.39 12.51 -3.71
CA GLU A 176 17.92 12.65 -5.07
C GLU A 176 16.99 12.00 -6.11
N PRO A 177 16.75 12.66 -7.27
CA PRO A 177 15.91 12.11 -8.31
C PRO A 177 16.55 10.87 -8.93
N ARG A 178 15.72 9.90 -9.31
CA ARG A 178 16.17 8.79 -10.17
C ARG A 178 16.26 9.29 -11.60
N VAL A 179 17.48 9.54 -12.07
CA VAL A 179 17.75 9.96 -13.44
C VAL A 179 17.78 8.73 -14.36
N ASN A 180 17.07 8.80 -15.48
CA ASN A 180 17.07 7.75 -16.50
C ASN A 180 17.14 8.40 -17.89
N GLU A 181 18.36 8.46 -18.42
CA GLU A 181 18.66 9.05 -19.72
C GLU A 181 19.03 7.98 -20.75
N GLN A 182 18.75 8.26 -22.02
CA GLN A 182 19.22 7.44 -23.14
C GLN A 182 19.55 8.36 -24.32
N GLY A 183 20.79 8.28 -24.79
CA GLY A 183 21.31 9.20 -25.82
C GLY A 183 21.53 10.60 -25.26
N ASP A 184 21.56 11.59 -26.16
CA ASP A 184 21.66 13.01 -25.80
C ASP A 184 20.28 13.66 -25.97
N VAL A 185 19.61 13.90 -24.84
CA VAL A 185 18.27 14.50 -24.80
C VAL A 185 18.31 15.94 -25.32
N ASN A 186 19.36 16.71 -25.04
CA ASN A 186 19.48 18.10 -25.46
C ASN A 186 19.62 18.20 -26.98
N ALA A 187 20.50 17.39 -27.57
CA ALA A 187 20.64 17.31 -29.03
C ALA A 187 19.32 16.88 -29.68
N GLY A 188 18.68 15.83 -29.15
CA GLY A 188 17.39 15.35 -29.65
C GLY A 188 16.28 16.41 -29.60
N PHE A 189 16.22 17.21 -28.53
CA PHE A 189 15.32 18.35 -28.46
C PHE A 189 15.65 19.39 -29.53
N VAL A 190 16.91 19.80 -29.69
CA VAL A 190 17.29 20.82 -30.70
C VAL A 190 16.87 20.39 -32.11
N GLU A 191 17.18 19.15 -32.49
CA GLU A 191 16.98 18.59 -33.83
C GLU A 191 15.51 18.25 -34.17
N SER A 192 14.62 18.22 -33.18
CA SER A 192 13.21 17.83 -33.41
C SER A 192 12.40 18.90 -34.14
N ASP A 193 11.71 18.50 -35.21
CA ASP A 193 10.77 19.33 -35.98
C ASP A 193 9.54 19.76 -35.17
N VAL A 194 9.09 18.91 -34.24
CA VAL A 194 7.93 19.14 -33.37
C VAL A 194 8.31 18.87 -31.92
N LYS A 195 7.95 19.80 -31.03
CA LYS A 195 8.17 19.73 -29.58
C LYS A 195 6.83 19.95 -28.89
N VAL A 196 6.49 19.06 -27.96
CA VAL A 196 5.29 19.18 -27.13
C VAL A 196 5.74 19.19 -25.68
N ASP A 197 5.29 20.20 -24.95
CA ASP A 197 5.50 20.34 -23.52
C ASP A 197 4.13 20.46 -22.86
N ALA A 198 3.90 19.66 -21.82
CA ALA A 198 2.62 19.57 -21.13
C ALA A 198 2.77 18.97 -19.73
N ASP A 199 2.08 19.59 -18.78
CA ASP A 199 1.96 19.10 -17.41
C ASP A 199 0.73 18.20 -17.25
N TYR A 200 0.93 17.04 -16.65
CA TYR A 200 -0.14 16.09 -16.35
C TYR A 200 -0.17 15.77 -14.86
N LYS A 201 -1.37 15.71 -14.29
CA LYS A 201 -1.60 15.28 -12.91
C LYS A 201 -2.74 14.27 -12.86
N THR A 202 -2.60 13.26 -12.02
CA THR A 202 -3.68 12.34 -11.66
C THR A 202 -4.12 12.62 -10.24
N GLU A 203 -5.41 12.47 -9.97
CA GLU A 203 -5.96 12.60 -8.62
C GLU A 203 -5.60 11.41 -7.73
N VAL A 204 -5.78 11.58 -6.43
CA VAL A 204 -5.66 10.48 -5.46
C VAL A 204 -6.85 9.54 -5.63
N HIS A 205 -6.59 8.32 -6.06
CA HIS A 205 -7.58 7.25 -6.13
C HIS A 205 -7.34 6.22 -5.02
N THR A 206 -8.44 5.77 -4.40
CA THR A 206 -8.41 4.68 -3.43
C THR A 206 -9.02 3.42 -4.05
N HIS A 207 -8.72 2.25 -3.48
CA HIS A 207 -9.15 0.96 -4.03
C HIS A 207 -10.68 0.74 -3.99
N VAL A 208 -11.37 1.39 -3.04
CA VAL A 208 -12.83 1.29 -2.81
C VAL A 208 -13.36 -0.16 -2.77
N SER A 209 -12.60 -1.05 -2.12
CA SER A 209 -13.02 -2.44 -1.91
C SER A 209 -14.31 -2.50 -1.10
N LEU A 210 -15.23 -3.41 -1.48
CA LEU A 210 -16.49 -3.63 -0.74
C LEU A 210 -16.25 -4.23 0.65
N GLU A 211 -15.30 -5.15 0.76
CA GLU A 211 -14.82 -5.65 2.05
C GLU A 211 -13.74 -4.69 2.57
N THR A 212 -13.92 -4.19 3.79
CA THR A 212 -12.90 -3.39 4.47
C THR A 212 -11.77 -4.28 4.99
N HIS A 213 -10.57 -3.74 5.14
CA HIS A 213 -9.45 -4.51 5.69
C HIS A 213 -9.80 -5.10 7.06
N GLY A 214 -9.57 -6.41 7.21
CA GLY A 214 -9.76 -7.15 8.44
C GLY A 214 -8.64 -8.16 8.62
N SER A 215 -8.34 -8.50 9.87
CA SER A 215 -7.43 -9.59 10.21
C SER A 215 -7.89 -10.25 11.51
N ILE A 216 -7.68 -11.55 11.62
CA ILE A 216 -7.92 -12.32 12.84
C ILE A 216 -6.64 -13.09 13.15
N ALA A 217 -6.16 -12.96 14.39
CA ALA A 217 -5.09 -13.77 14.94
C ALA A 217 -5.68 -14.79 15.94
N HIS A 218 -5.25 -16.04 15.83
CA HIS A 218 -5.64 -17.14 16.71
C HIS A 218 -4.41 -18.04 16.87
N TRP A 219 -4.00 -18.31 18.12
CA TRP A 219 -2.79 -19.06 18.47
C TRP A 219 -3.11 -20.28 19.32
#